data_AF-A0A376Y2U1-F1
#
_entry.id   AF-A0A376Y2U1-F1
#
_cell.length_a   1.000
_cell.length_b   1.000
_cell.length_c   1.000
_cell.angle_alpha   90.00
_cell.angle_beta   90.00
_cell.angle_gamma   90.00
#
_symmetry.space_group_name_H-M   'P 1'
#
loop_
_entity.id
_entity.type
_entity.pdbx_description
1 polymer ?
#
loop_
_entity_poly.entity_id
_entity_poly.type
_entity_poly.pdbx_seq_one_letter_code
_entity_poly.pdbx_strand_id
1 'polypeptide(L)'
;MYLYTGSKGILARKNNIEPMLGHPLLYMKGDEAFSKNDVLVGWGKKSNTKQIKQKAQELGISYWQLEDGFIGYIGHPAKRRKGGFSYC
;
A
#
# COMPACT_ATOMS: atom_id res chain seq x y z
N MET A 1 4.97 3.55 -17.43
CA MET A 1 5.22 2.93 -16.11
C MET A 1 3.88 2.70 -15.46
N TYR A 2 3.55 1.43 -15.21
CA TYR A 2 2.32 1.03 -14.53
C TYR A 2 2.65 0.43 -13.17
N LEU A 3 1.74 0.63 -12.22
CA LEU A 3 1.79 0.02 -10.90
C LEU A 3 0.89 -1.21 -10.90
N TYR A 4 1.42 -2.36 -10.49
CA TYR A 4 0.67 -3.61 -10.47
C TYR A 4 0.48 -4.11 -9.04
N THR A 5 -0.75 -4.48 -8.68
CA THR A 5 -1.03 -5.07 -7.37
C THR A 5 -1.84 -6.35 -7.45
N GLY A 6 -1.51 -7.32 -6.60
CA GLY A 6 -2.33 -8.51 -6.37
C GLY A 6 -3.31 -8.37 -5.19
N SER A 7 -3.33 -7.22 -4.51
CA SER A 7 -4.15 -7.01 -3.31
C SER A 7 -5.45 -6.28 -3.65
N LYS A 8 -6.59 -6.93 -3.38
CA LYS A 8 -7.91 -6.30 -3.50
C LYS A 8 -8.06 -5.04 -2.64
N GLY A 9 -7.36 -4.97 -1.50
CA GLY A 9 -7.39 -3.80 -0.61
C GLY A 9 -6.67 -2.58 -1.18
N ILE A 10 -5.58 -2.79 -1.93
CA ILE A 10 -4.90 -1.70 -2.65
C ILE A 10 -5.79 -1.26 -3.82
N LEU A 11 -6.37 -2.21 -4.55
CA LEU A 11 -7.29 -1.90 -5.64
C LEU A 11 -8.52 -1.10 -5.18
N ALA A 12 -9.08 -1.41 -4.01
CA ALA A 12 -10.17 -0.64 -3.42
C ALA A 12 -9.78 0.81 -3.08
N ARG A 13 -8.49 1.06 -2.84
CA ARG A 13 -7.93 2.39 -2.57
C ARG A 13 -7.29 3.02 -3.80
N LYS A 14 -7.49 2.45 -4.99
CA LYS A 14 -6.92 2.90 -6.26
C LYS A 14 -7.04 4.42 -6.46
N ASN A 15 -8.24 4.97 -6.25
CA ASN A 15 -8.52 6.39 -6.44
C ASN A 15 -7.70 7.32 -5.53
N ASN A 16 -7.22 6.83 -4.39
CA ASN A 16 -6.34 7.60 -3.50
C ASN A 16 -4.86 7.37 -3.84
N ILE A 17 -4.51 6.17 -4.30
CA ILE A 17 -3.13 5.76 -4.56
C ILE A 17 -2.60 6.32 -5.88
N GLU A 18 -3.42 6.30 -6.94
CA GLU A 18 -3.05 6.83 -8.25
C GLU A 18 -2.60 8.30 -8.20
N PRO A 19 -3.32 9.24 -7.56
CA PRO A 19 -2.86 10.62 -7.46
C PRO A 19 -1.66 10.79 -6.52
N MET A 20 -1.51 9.95 -5.47
CA MET A 20 -0.36 10.01 -4.57
C MET A 20 0.94 9.55 -5.23
N LEU A 21 0.86 8.54 -6.10
CA LEU A 21 2.02 7.97 -6.79
C LEU A 21 2.21 8.53 -8.21
N GLY A 22 1.23 9.27 -8.74
CA GLY A 22 1.27 9.86 -10.08
C GLY A 22 1.19 8.84 -11.22
N HIS A 23 0.86 7.58 -10.93
CA HIS A 23 0.87 6.49 -11.90
C HIS A 23 -0.37 5.60 -11.82
N PRO A 24 -0.83 5.03 -12.94
CA PRO A 24 -2.02 4.18 -12.95
C PRO A 24 -1.79 2.86 -12.20
N LEU A 25 -2.79 2.44 -11.43
CA LEU A 25 -2.75 1.19 -10.67
C LEU A 25 -3.65 0.13 -11.31
N LEU A 26 -3.03 -1.01 -11.65
CA LEU A 26 -3.65 -2.16 -12.30
C LEU A 26 -3.65 -3.39 -11.38
N TYR A 27 -4.66 -4.23 -11.56
CA TYR A 27 -4.73 -5.51 -10.85
C TYR A 27 -3.98 -6.58 -11.65
N MET A 28 -3.05 -7.25 -10.99
CA MET A 28 -2.24 -8.30 -11.61
C MET A 28 -3.12 -9.51 -11.95
N LYS A 29 -3.29 -9.76 -13.24
CA LYS A 29 -3.80 -11.03 -13.75
C LYS A 29 -2.58 -11.89 -14.08
N GLY A 30 -2.55 -13.15 -13.65
CA GLY A 30 -1.33 -13.97 -13.58
C GLY A 30 -0.46 -14.04 -14.85
N ASP A 31 -1.03 -13.73 -16.01
CA ASP A 31 -0.46 -13.79 -17.36
C ASP A 31 0.09 -12.45 -17.90
N GLU A 32 0.12 -11.37 -17.12
CA GLU A 32 0.57 -10.08 -17.65
C GLU A 32 2.08 -10.03 -17.97
N ALA A 33 2.41 -9.49 -19.14
CA ALA A 33 3.77 -9.16 -19.54
C ALA A 33 4.19 -7.84 -18.88
N PHE A 34 5.14 -7.92 -17.95
CA PHE A 34 5.67 -6.75 -17.25
C PHE A 34 6.84 -6.14 -18.04
N SER A 35 6.87 -4.80 -18.13
CA SER A 35 8.04 -4.07 -18.59
C SER A 35 9.03 -3.81 -17.45
N LYS A 36 10.31 -3.61 -17.76
CA LYS A 36 11.34 -3.24 -16.76
C LYS A 36 11.04 -1.93 -16.02
N ASN A 37 10.24 -1.06 -16.65
CA ASN A 37 9.81 0.22 -16.07
C ASN A 37 8.54 0.10 -15.23
N ASP A 38 7.95 -1.10 -15.11
CA ASP A 38 6.77 -1.33 -14.29
C ASP A 38 7.17 -1.68 -12.85
N VAL A 39 6.25 -1.41 -11.94
CA VAL A 39 6.50 -1.56 -10.52
C VAL A 39 5.41 -2.41 -9.87
N LEU A 40 5.83 -3.43 -9.12
CA LEU A 40 4.92 -4.24 -8.34
C LEU A 40 4.70 -3.61 -6.96
N VAL A 41 3.43 -3.45 -6.58
CA VAL A 41 3.02 -2.78 -5.35
C VAL A 41 2.28 -3.74 -4.43
N GLY A 42 2.79 -3.89 -3.20
CA GLY A 42 2.18 -4.68 -2.13
C GLY A 42 1.84 -3.85 -0.90
N TRP A 43 0.92 -4.34 -0.06
CA TRP A 43 0.52 -3.68 1.20
C TRP A 43 0.91 -4.53 2.40
N GLY A 44 1.89 -4.08 3.17
CA GLY A 44 2.33 -4.72 4.40
C GLY A 44 2.83 -6.16 4.25
N LYS A 45 2.97 -6.84 5.39
CA LYS A 45 3.51 -8.20 5.55
C LYS A 45 2.48 -9.32 5.31
N LYS A 46 1.53 -9.14 4.40
CA LYS A 46 0.56 -10.21 4.05
C LYS A 46 1.25 -11.33 3.27
N SER A 47 0.72 -12.55 3.35
CA SER A 47 1.26 -13.73 2.66
C SER A 47 1.34 -13.57 1.14
N ASN A 48 0.40 -12.81 0.55
CA ASN A 48 0.42 -12.46 -0.89
C ASN A 48 1.62 -11.58 -1.27
N THR A 49 2.22 -10.87 -0.33
CA THR A 49 3.35 -9.98 -0.56
C THR A 49 4.62 -10.77 -0.89
N LYS A 50 4.81 -11.96 -0.32
CA LYS A 50 6.00 -12.79 -0.55
C LYS A 50 6.08 -13.30 -1.99
N GLN A 51 4.94 -13.74 -2.55
CA GLN A 51 4.87 -14.23 -3.94
C GLN A 51 5.10 -13.10 -4.95
N ILE A 52 4.53 -11.92 -4.71
CA ILE A 52 4.72 -10.74 -5.57
C ILE A 52 6.17 -10.27 -5.53
N LYS A 53 6.79 -10.26 -4.34
CA LYS A 53 8.20 -9.89 -4.18
C LYS A 53 9.13 -10.87 -4.91
N GLN A 54 8.86 -12.16 -4.82
CA GLN A 54 9.63 -13.18 -5.52
C GLN A 54 9.47 -13.04 -7.05
N LYS A 55 8.24 -12.84 -7.53
CA LYS A 55 7.96 -12.57 -8.95
C LYS A 55 8.65 -11.30 -9.44
N ALA A 56 8.72 -10.25 -8.62
CA ALA A 56 9.45 -9.02 -8.94
C ALA A 56 10.95 -9.27 -9.12
N GLN A 57 11.54 -10.07 -8.21
CA GLN A 57 12.94 -10.42 -8.25
C GLN A 57 13.29 -11.31 -9.46
N GLU A 58 12.44 -12.28 -9.79
CA GLU A 58 12.59 -13.13 -10.97
C GLU A 58 12.52 -12.33 -12.28
N LEU A 59 11.62 -11.34 -12.34
CA LEU A 59 11.44 -10.47 -13.49
C LEU A 59 12.43 -9.30 -13.55
N GLY A 60 13.20 -9.07 -12.47
CA GLY A 60 14.10 -7.92 -12.35
C GLY A 60 13.41 -6.56 -12.34
N ILE A 61 12.16 -6.51 -11.86
CA ILE A 61 11.33 -5.29 -11.79
C ILE A 61 11.27 -4.73 -10.38
N SER A 62 11.05 -3.43 -10.26
CA SER A 62 11.02 -2.75 -8.96
C SER A 62 9.81 -3.21 -8.14
N TYR A 63 10.02 -3.42 -6.84
CA TYR A 63 8.97 -3.78 -5.90
C TYR A 63 8.83 -2.70 -4.81
N TRP A 64 7.63 -2.11 -4.71
CA TRP A 64 7.27 -1.12 -3.70
C TRP A 64 6.36 -1.73 -2.64
N GLN A 65 6.85 -1.69 -1.40
CA GLN A 65 6.09 -2.06 -0.23
C GLN A 65 5.42 -0.80 0.34
N LEU A 66 4.10 -0.71 0.19
CA LEU A 66 3.32 0.29 0.88
C LEU A 66 3.08 -0.21 2.31
N GLU A 67 3.52 0.57 3.27
CA GLU A 67 3.14 0.43 4.67
C GLU A 67 2.08 1.49 4.99
N ASP A 68 1.21 1.20 5.95
CA ASP A 68 0.33 2.23 6.50
C ASP A 68 1.19 3.14 7.38
N GLY A 69 1.90 4.05 6.72
CA GLY A 69 2.96 4.83 7.35
C GLY A 69 2.48 5.69 8.51
N PHE A 70 1.21 6.12 8.54
CA PHE A 70 0.73 7.06 9.57
C PHE A 70 -0.81 7.20 9.69
N ILE A 71 -1.66 6.23 9.32
CA ILE A 71 -3.11 6.28 9.68
C ILE A 71 -3.35 5.65 11.06
N GLY A 72 -2.45 5.93 12.02
CA GLY A 72 -2.64 5.66 13.44
C GLY A 72 -3.21 6.84 14.24
N TYR A 73 -3.28 8.03 13.65
CA TYR A 73 -3.46 9.28 14.43
C TYR A 73 -4.71 10.12 14.12
N ILE A 74 -5.70 9.57 13.39
CA ILE A 74 -6.99 10.26 13.18
C ILE A 74 -8.20 9.40 13.60
N GLY A 75 -7.96 8.35 14.40
CA GLY A 75 -8.97 7.45 14.94
C GLY A 75 -9.01 7.36 16.46
N HIS A 76 -8.24 8.17 17.19
CA HIS A 76 -8.48 8.37 18.62
C HIS A 76 -9.47 9.53 18.77
N PRO A 77 -10.73 9.30 19.16
CA PRO A 77 -11.37 10.29 19.98
C PRO A 77 -10.49 10.40 21.22
N ALA A 78 -9.68 11.46 21.31
CA ALA A 78 -9.18 11.91 22.59
C ALA A 78 -10.45 12.13 23.42
N LYS A 79 -10.81 11.11 24.22
CA LYS A 79 -11.92 11.16 25.15
C LYS A 79 -11.56 12.29 26.07
N ARG A 80 -12.10 13.48 25.77
CA ARG A 80 -11.96 14.70 26.55
C ARG A 80 -12.54 14.36 27.91
N ARG A 81 -11.70 13.87 28.83
CA ARG A 81 -12.03 13.75 30.24
C ARG A 81 -12.28 15.18 30.72
N LYS A 82 -13.56 15.56 30.79
CA LYS A 82 -14.00 16.60 31.73
C LYS A 82 -13.74 16.03 33.12
N GLY A 83 -12.76 16.57 33.84
CA GLY A 83 -12.49 16.17 35.22
C GLY A 83 -11.09 16.54 35.69
N GLY A 84 -10.98 17.81 36.12
CA GLY A 84 -10.02 18.41 37.04
C GLY A 84 -8.65 17.76 37.24
N PHE A 85 -7.61 18.48 36.84
CA PHE A 85 -6.32 18.45 37.54
C PHE A 85 -6.13 19.79 38.23
N SER A 86 -6.21 19.77 39.56
CA SER A 86 -5.69 20.83 40.43
C SER A 86 -4.18 20.67 40.49
N TYR A 87 -3.47 21.77 40.30
CA TYR A 87 -2.03 21.85 40.51
C TYR A 87 -1.72 21.71 42.01
N CYS A 88 -0.75 20.85 42.35
CA CYS A 88 0.17 20.93 43.49
C CYS A 88 1.41 20.13 43.11
#